data_AF-A0A928QFU1-F1
#
_entry.id   AF-A0A928QFU1-F1
#
_cell.length_a   1.000
_cell.length_b   1.000
_cell.length_c   1.000
_cell.angle_alpha   90.00
_cell.angle_beta   90.00
_cell.angle_gamma   90.00
#
_symmetry.space_group_name_H-M   'P 1'
#
loop_
_entity.id
_entity.type
_entity.pdbx_description
1 polymer ?
#
loop_
_entity_poly.entity_id
_entity_poly.type
_entity_poly.pdbx_seq_one_letter_code
_entity_poly.pdbx_strand_id
1 'polypeptide(L)'
;MENKTIYYNEAVDFLRMDNCPEKVEIAISRLEYPLGLNDEMVVMYQDYLFNAAPKIARQFIDMNRLAVFPLLVKYRVIKKANVIKLTEYAREKRKMDIMSYLMDVGNQFRTRPKQMDIATKFTPGKSELPAVPQSDYTQAKTGDIVWLGNPLMPWQVLENKTGRLLLISKYVLDCLPYEDFYKRNTFWGQSSIRKRLNREYLSNLLTEEEIGRVVPVFINREDDSLSFDIPQGETGDKFFLLSVKEAKRYFRDNRRRTAPVVKYATRSMLWTVFDKWAHWWLRTPGELDADMFYVRDGEIMSINSTVQGSYFEHFGVRPAMYINMEQK
;
A
#
# COMPACT_ATOMS: atom_id res chain seq x y z
N MET A 1 -7.92 -20.22 12.23
CA MET A 1 -9.23 -19.53 12.43
C MET A 1 -9.04 -18.01 12.55
N GLU A 2 -7.85 -17.45 12.24
CA GLU A 2 -7.46 -16.08 12.61
C GLU A 2 -7.70 -14.94 11.60
N ASN A 3 -8.29 -15.17 10.43
CA ASN A 3 -8.52 -14.06 9.47
C ASN A 3 -9.65 -13.10 9.87
N LYS A 4 -10.53 -13.41 10.82
CA LYS A 4 -11.72 -12.57 11.10
C LYS A 4 -11.43 -11.29 11.90
N THR A 5 -10.36 -11.27 12.70
CA THR A 5 -10.14 -10.22 13.71
C THR A 5 -9.49 -8.95 13.15
N ILE A 6 -8.70 -9.06 12.07
CA ILE A 6 -7.92 -7.94 11.48
C ILE A 6 -8.81 -7.00 10.65
N TYR A 7 -9.72 -7.56 9.86
CA TYR A 7 -10.68 -6.78 9.08
C TYR A 7 -11.73 -6.11 9.96
N TYR A 8 -11.89 -6.59 11.19
CA TYR A 8 -12.81 -6.04 12.16
C TYR A 8 -12.35 -4.67 12.66
N ASN A 9 -11.06 -4.47 12.92
CA ASN A 9 -10.54 -3.19 13.40
C ASN A 9 -10.56 -2.07 12.35
N GLU A 10 -10.22 -2.40 11.10
CA GLU A 10 -10.35 -1.46 9.98
C GLU A 10 -11.81 -1.07 9.73
N ALA A 11 -12.74 -2.03 9.85
CA ALA A 11 -14.17 -1.76 9.77
C ALA A 11 -14.65 -0.86 10.93
N VAL A 12 -14.12 -1.05 12.14
CA VAL A 12 -14.43 -0.21 13.31
C VAL A 12 -13.92 1.21 13.14
N ASP A 13 -12.68 1.40 12.69
CA ASP A 13 -12.13 2.73 12.42
C ASP A 13 -12.89 3.42 11.28
N PHE A 14 -13.18 2.68 10.21
CA PHE A 14 -14.03 3.15 9.13
C PHE A 14 -15.40 3.62 9.62
N LEU A 15 -16.05 2.89 10.55
CA LEU A 15 -17.34 3.29 11.10
C LEU A 15 -17.25 4.58 11.93
N ARG A 16 -16.13 4.81 12.63
CA ARG A 16 -15.87 6.00 13.45
C ARG A 16 -15.46 7.24 12.66
N MET A 17 -14.94 7.08 11.44
CA MET A 17 -14.58 8.20 10.59
C MET A 17 -15.81 9.07 10.27
N ASP A 18 -15.62 10.39 10.26
CA ASP A 18 -16.63 11.31 9.75
C ASP A 18 -16.93 11.06 8.27
N ASN A 19 -18.13 11.48 7.83
CA ASN A 19 -18.48 11.40 6.41
C ASN A 19 -17.69 12.44 5.62
N CYS A 20 -16.54 12.02 5.11
CA CYS A 20 -15.63 12.81 4.29
C CYS A 20 -15.22 12.07 3.00
N PRO A 21 -14.58 12.76 2.04
CA PRO A 21 -14.17 12.16 0.76
C PRO A 21 -13.19 10.99 0.95
N GLU A 22 -12.30 11.09 1.94
CA GLU A 22 -11.34 10.04 2.29
C GLU A 22 -12.04 8.75 2.70
N LYS A 23 -13.13 8.83 3.48
CA LYS A 23 -13.93 7.67 3.88
C LYS A 23 -14.56 6.97 2.66
N VAL A 24 -14.99 7.72 1.64
CA VAL A 24 -15.51 7.14 0.38
C VAL A 24 -14.42 6.45 -0.42
N GLU A 25 -13.24 7.05 -0.51
CA GLU A 25 -12.09 6.46 -1.21
C GLU A 25 -11.62 5.17 -0.52
N ILE A 26 -11.63 5.12 0.82
CA ILE A 26 -11.34 3.91 1.60
C ILE A 26 -12.34 2.80 1.27
N ALA A 27 -13.65 3.07 1.33
CA ALA A 27 -14.67 2.07 1.02
C ALA A 27 -14.54 1.51 -0.40
N ILE A 28 -14.31 2.39 -1.38
CA ILE A 28 -14.09 1.99 -2.78
C ILE A 28 -12.83 1.13 -2.91
N SER A 29 -11.73 1.54 -2.27
CA SER A 29 -10.46 0.80 -2.29
C SER A 29 -10.63 -0.61 -1.73
N ARG A 30 -11.36 -0.76 -0.62
CA ARG A 30 -11.59 -2.07 0.00
C ARG A 30 -12.48 -2.98 -0.82
N LEU A 31 -13.45 -2.45 -1.55
CA LEU A 31 -14.27 -3.24 -2.46
C LEU A 31 -13.57 -3.61 -3.77
N GLU A 32 -12.68 -2.76 -4.31
CA GLU A 32 -11.85 -3.13 -5.47
C GLU A 32 -10.83 -4.24 -5.11
N TYR A 33 -10.42 -4.30 -3.84
CA TYR A 33 -9.41 -5.24 -3.35
C TYR A 33 -9.86 -5.90 -2.03
N PRO A 34 -10.83 -6.83 -2.08
CA PRO A 34 -11.50 -7.41 -0.91
C PRO A 34 -10.65 -8.50 -0.25
N LEU A 35 -9.35 -8.24 -0.07
CA LEU A 35 -8.47 -9.16 0.65
C LEU A 35 -8.95 -9.23 2.10
N GLY A 36 -9.41 -10.44 2.45
CA GLY A 36 -10.03 -10.93 3.67
C GLY A 36 -11.20 -10.14 4.27
N LEU A 37 -11.83 -9.27 3.47
CA LEU A 37 -13.20 -8.87 3.80
C LEU A 37 -14.09 -10.11 3.89
N ASN A 38 -14.84 -10.22 4.99
CA ASN A 38 -15.96 -11.16 5.06
C ASN A 38 -17.21 -10.53 4.44
N ASP A 39 -18.25 -11.33 4.22
CA ASP A 39 -19.48 -10.86 3.55
C ASP A 39 -20.14 -9.69 4.30
N GLU A 40 -20.07 -9.66 5.63
CA GLU A 40 -20.61 -8.58 6.45
C GLU A 40 -19.89 -7.25 6.20
N MET A 41 -18.57 -7.27 6.06
CA MET A 41 -17.76 -6.08 5.79
C MET A 41 -17.92 -5.61 4.34
N VAL A 42 -18.01 -6.54 3.39
CA VAL A 42 -18.35 -6.20 2.00
C VAL A 42 -19.69 -5.47 1.96
N VAL A 43 -20.70 -6.00 2.65
CA VAL A 43 -22.02 -5.37 2.79
C VAL A 43 -21.92 -4.00 3.47
N MET A 44 -21.14 -3.86 4.54
CA MET A 44 -20.92 -2.59 5.23
C MET A 44 -20.37 -1.50 4.30
N TYR A 45 -19.30 -1.77 3.55
CA TYR A 45 -18.72 -0.79 2.62
C TYR A 45 -19.68 -0.47 1.47
N GLN A 46 -20.38 -1.47 0.93
CA GLN A 46 -21.39 -1.28 -0.11
C GLN A 46 -22.57 -0.42 0.38
N ASP A 47 -23.05 -0.68 1.59
CA ASP A 47 -24.17 0.06 2.18
C ASP A 47 -23.78 1.53 2.43
N TYR A 48 -22.59 1.77 2.98
CA TYR A 48 -22.05 3.13 3.13
C TYR A 48 -21.99 3.88 1.80
N LEU A 49 -21.43 3.25 0.76
CA LEU A 49 -21.32 3.87 -0.57
C LEU A 49 -22.70 4.13 -1.21
N PHE A 50 -23.66 3.26 -0.96
CA PHE A 50 -25.00 3.39 -1.55
C PHE A 50 -25.88 4.42 -0.82
N ASN A 51 -25.77 4.52 0.51
CA ASN A 51 -26.68 5.29 1.36
C ASN A 51 -26.09 6.60 1.89
N ALA A 52 -24.84 6.59 2.35
CA ALA A 52 -24.24 7.74 3.05
C ALA A 52 -23.36 8.59 2.12
N ALA A 53 -22.48 7.97 1.34
CA ALA A 53 -21.57 8.65 0.42
C ALA A 53 -22.23 9.62 -0.57
N PRO A 54 -23.45 9.37 -1.11
CA PRO A 54 -24.10 10.30 -2.05
C PRO A 54 -24.35 11.69 -1.46
N LYS A 55 -24.43 11.82 -0.13
CA LYS A 55 -24.68 13.11 0.56
C LYS A 55 -23.47 14.04 0.50
N ILE A 56 -22.27 13.49 0.38
CA ILE A 56 -21.00 14.22 0.35
C ILE A 56 -20.37 14.25 -1.05
N ALA A 57 -21.03 13.69 -2.06
CA ALA A 57 -20.55 13.65 -3.44
C ALA A 57 -20.16 15.04 -4.00
N ARG A 58 -20.79 16.12 -3.51
CA ARG A 58 -20.45 17.50 -3.89
C ARG A 58 -19.03 17.91 -3.49
N GLN A 59 -18.49 17.36 -2.40
CA GLN A 59 -17.15 17.70 -1.92
C GLN A 59 -16.06 17.25 -2.92
N PHE A 60 -16.30 16.16 -3.66
CA PHE A 60 -15.40 15.75 -4.75
C PHE A 60 -15.36 16.74 -5.92
N ILE A 61 -16.47 17.46 -6.14
CA ILE A 61 -16.55 18.56 -7.12
C ILE A 61 -15.74 19.75 -6.61
N ASP A 62 -15.89 20.11 -5.34
CA ASP A 62 -15.12 21.21 -4.72
C ASP A 62 -13.61 20.94 -4.79
N MET A 63 -13.20 19.69 -4.52
CA MET A 63 -11.82 19.22 -4.60
C MET A 63 -11.27 19.09 -6.03
N ASN A 64 -12.12 19.24 -7.07
CA ASN A 64 -11.75 19.10 -8.48
C ASN A 64 -11.12 17.74 -8.86
N ARG A 65 -11.52 16.65 -8.20
CA ARG A 65 -10.96 15.31 -8.44
C ARG A 65 -11.73 14.55 -9.52
N LEU A 66 -11.56 14.88 -10.80
CA LEU A 66 -12.27 14.20 -11.90
C LEU A 66 -12.02 12.67 -11.93
N ALA A 67 -10.80 12.24 -11.63
CA ALA A 67 -10.39 10.82 -11.75
C ALA A 67 -11.19 9.84 -10.88
N VAL A 68 -11.84 10.30 -9.80
CA VAL A 68 -12.62 9.44 -8.90
C VAL A 68 -14.05 9.18 -9.42
N PHE A 69 -14.56 10.03 -10.32
CA PHE A 69 -15.95 9.98 -10.78
C PHE A 69 -16.36 8.67 -11.48
N PRO A 70 -15.50 8.00 -12.28
CA PRO A 70 -15.79 6.66 -12.79
C PRO A 70 -16.06 5.63 -11.69
N LEU A 71 -15.31 5.69 -10.58
CA LEU A 71 -15.51 4.80 -9.44
C LEU A 71 -16.78 5.16 -8.67
N LEU A 72 -17.07 6.46 -8.49
CA LEU A 72 -18.32 6.92 -7.89
C LEU A 72 -19.56 6.45 -8.66
N VAL A 73 -19.47 6.34 -9.99
CA VAL A 73 -20.53 5.76 -10.83
C VAL A 73 -20.58 4.23 -10.68
N LYS A 74 -19.43 3.55 -10.76
CA LYS A 74 -19.32 2.08 -10.60
C LYS A 74 -19.96 1.60 -9.28
N TYR A 75 -19.68 2.30 -8.19
CA TYR A 75 -20.17 2.00 -6.84
C TYR A 75 -21.48 2.68 -6.46
N ARG A 76 -22.20 3.26 -7.43
CA ARG A 76 -23.54 3.84 -7.25
C ARG A 76 -23.62 5.00 -6.24
N VAL A 77 -22.50 5.67 -5.97
CA VAL A 77 -22.49 6.95 -5.25
C VAL A 77 -23.13 8.03 -6.12
N ILE A 78 -22.80 8.04 -7.42
CA ILE A 78 -23.49 8.80 -8.46
C ILE A 78 -24.52 7.89 -9.12
N LYS A 79 -25.78 8.31 -9.10
CA LYS A 79 -26.94 7.57 -9.58
C LYS A 79 -27.93 8.51 -10.26
N LYS A 80 -28.89 7.93 -10.98
CA LYS A 80 -29.93 8.68 -11.70
C LYS A 80 -30.63 9.75 -10.84
N ALA A 81 -30.82 9.48 -9.55
CA ALA A 81 -31.50 10.39 -8.62
C ALA A 81 -30.68 11.63 -8.21
N ASN A 82 -29.33 11.61 -8.29
CA ASN A 82 -28.49 12.74 -7.86
C ASN A 82 -27.62 13.34 -8.97
N VAL A 83 -27.43 12.66 -10.10
CA VAL A 83 -26.55 13.12 -11.19
C VAL A 83 -26.91 14.51 -11.73
N ILE A 84 -28.21 14.83 -11.86
CA ILE A 84 -28.67 16.14 -12.36
C ILE A 84 -28.26 17.25 -11.39
N LYS A 85 -28.55 17.07 -10.09
CA LYS A 85 -28.19 18.04 -9.04
C LYS A 85 -26.68 18.25 -8.94
N LEU A 86 -25.89 17.17 -9.08
CA LEU A 86 -24.42 17.26 -9.09
C LEU A 86 -23.90 17.98 -10.33
N THR A 87 -24.55 17.81 -11.49
CA THR A 87 -24.21 18.52 -12.73
C THR A 87 -24.46 20.01 -12.59
N GLU A 88 -25.61 20.39 -12.03
CA GLU A 88 -25.97 21.79 -11.73
C GLU A 88 -24.97 22.41 -10.76
N TYR A 89 -24.62 21.70 -9.68
CA TYR A 89 -23.61 22.14 -8.72
C TYR A 89 -22.22 22.33 -9.35
N ALA A 90 -21.79 21.40 -10.22
CA ALA A 90 -20.53 21.52 -10.95
C ALA A 90 -20.53 22.75 -11.88
N ARG A 91 -21.66 23.06 -12.51
CA ARG A 91 -21.84 24.28 -13.31
C ARG A 91 -21.70 25.54 -12.45
N GLU A 92 -22.39 25.60 -11.31
CA GLU A 92 -22.31 26.74 -10.37
C GLU A 92 -20.87 26.97 -9.88
N LYS A 93 -20.15 25.88 -9.56
CA LYS A 93 -18.75 25.91 -9.15
C LYS A 93 -17.74 26.07 -10.29
N ARG A 94 -18.22 26.22 -11.54
CA ARG A 94 -17.41 26.34 -12.77
C ARG A 94 -16.43 25.18 -12.98
N LYS A 95 -16.79 23.96 -12.56
CA LYS A 95 -16.00 22.73 -12.77
C LYS A 95 -16.43 22.06 -14.08
N MET A 96 -15.99 22.62 -15.21
CA MET A 96 -16.52 22.29 -16.54
C MET A 96 -16.25 20.83 -16.97
N ASP A 97 -15.07 20.27 -16.66
CA ASP A 97 -14.74 18.88 -17.02
C ASP A 97 -15.61 17.88 -16.26
N ILE A 98 -15.81 18.12 -14.96
CA ILE A 98 -16.69 17.31 -14.11
C ILE A 98 -18.15 17.46 -14.55
N MET A 99 -18.58 18.69 -14.88
CA MET A 99 -19.92 18.95 -15.42
C MET A 99 -20.17 18.16 -16.70
N SER A 100 -19.22 18.20 -17.66
CA SER A 100 -19.31 17.47 -18.93
C SER A 100 -19.43 15.97 -18.68
N TYR A 101 -18.55 15.42 -17.85
CA TYR A 101 -18.58 14.00 -17.46
C TYR A 101 -19.93 13.60 -16.86
N LEU A 102 -20.48 14.41 -15.95
CA LEU A 102 -21.77 14.12 -15.32
C LEU A 102 -22.95 14.19 -16.30
N MET A 103 -22.91 15.07 -17.32
CA MET A 103 -23.91 15.08 -18.39
C MET A 103 -23.91 13.76 -19.18
N ASP A 104 -22.71 13.27 -19.53
CA ASP A 104 -22.56 12.02 -20.26
C ASP A 104 -23.08 10.84 -19.44
N VAL A 105 -22.71 10.77 -18.16
CA VAL A 105 -23.24 9.77 -17.21
C VAL A 105 -24.76 9.87 -17.08
N GLY A 106 -25.31 11.09 -17.00
CA GLY A 106 -26.74 11.34 -16.96
C GLY A 106 -27.47 10.78 -18.19
N ASN A 107 -26.88 10.95 -19.37
CA ASN A 107 -27.40 10.40 -20.62
C ASN A 107 -27.33 8.86 -20.63
N GLN A 108 -26.23 8.27 -20.17
CA GLN A 108 -26.10 6.81 -20.04
C GLN A 108 -27.16 6.20 -19.10
N PHE A 109 -27.53 6.89 -18.02
CA PHE A 109 -28.62 6.44 -17.13
C PHE A 109 -30.02 6.56 -17.74
N ARG A 110 -30.21 7.40 -18.77
CA ARG A 110 -31.48 7.50 -19.50
C ARG A 110 -31.66 6.37 -20.50
N THR A 111 -30.57 5.82 -21.05
CA THR A 111 -30.60 4.85 -22.15
C THR A 111 -30.44 3.38 -21.73
N ARG A 112 -30.09 3.07 -20.46
CA ARG A 112 -29.94 1.68 -19.97
C ARG A 112 -31.26 1.06 -19.45
N PRO A 113 -31.60 -0.21 -19.81
CA PRO A 113 -32.76 -0.93 -19.29
C PRO A 113 -32.58 -1.39 -17.82
N LYS A 114 -33.70 -1.54 -17.09
CA LYS A 114 -33.76 -1.94 -15.67
C LYS A 114 -33.50 -3.45 -15.48
N GLN A 115 -32.37 -3.84 -14.89
CA GLN A 115 -32.12 -5.11 -14.16
C GLN A 115 -31.01 -4.82 -13.12
N MET A 116 -30.94 -5.33 -11.89
CA MET A 116 -31.72 -6.26 -11.08
C MET A 116 -31.52 -5.79 -9.62
N ASP A 117 -32.61 -5.58 -8.86
CA ASP A 117 -32.59 -5.10 -7.48
C ASP A 117 -32.53 -6.27 -6.49
N ILE A 118 -31.45 -6.40 -5.72
CA ILE A 118 -31.47 -7.04 -4.40
C ILE A 118 -30.55 -6.24 -3.48
N ALA A 119 -31.14 -5.52 -2.53
CA ALA A 119 -30.45 -4.89 -1.40
C ALA A 119 -31.16 -5.34 -0.12
N THR A 120 -30.50 -6.19 0.67
CA THR A 120 -31.01 -6.60 1.98
C THR A 120 -30.54 -5.56 3.01
N LYS A 121 -31.50 -4.94 3.72
CA LYS A 121 -31.25 -3.90 4.73
C LYS A 121 -30.63 -4.50 5.99
N PHE A 122 -29.50 -3.96 6.46
CA PHE A 122 -28.97 -4.22 7.80
C PHE A 122 -29.34 -3.07 8.75
N THR A 123 -29.64 -3.38 10.01
CA THR A 123 -29.94 -2.40 11.08
C THR A 123 -28.96 -2.64 12.22
N PRO A 124 -28.20 -1.63 12.69
CA PRO A 124 -27.08 -1.88 13.60
C PRO A 124 -27.57 -2.11 15.04
N GLY A 125 -27.25 -3.28 15.59
CA GLY A 125 -27.39 -3.59 17.02
C GLY A 125 -26.10 -3.25 17.78
N LYS A 126 -26.23 -2.60 18.94
CA LYS A 126 -25.12 -2.35 19.88
C LYS A 126 -24.56 -3.69 20.37
N SER A 127 -23.29 -3.97 20.08
CA SER A 127 -22.54 -5.10 20.62
C SER A 127 -21.18 -4.58 21.07
N GLU A 128 -20.78 -4.90 22.30
CA GLU A 128 -19.47 -4.55 22.88
C GLU A 128 -18.31 -5.11 22.03
N LEU A 129 -17.24 -4.32 21.93
CA LEU A 129 -16.12 -4.46 20.99
C LEU A 129 -15.12 -5.56 21.40
N PRO A 130 -14.66 -6.43 20.48
CA PRO A 130 -13.53 -7.34 20.71
C PRO A 130 -12.16 -6.64 20.57
N ALA A 131 -11.13 -7.22 21.18
CA ALA A 131 -9.76 -6.69 21.27
C ALA A 131 -8.91 -6.86 19.98
N VAL A 132 -7.86 -6.05 19.85
CA VAL A 132 -6.90 -6.02 18.72
C VAL A 132 -6.22 -7.38 18.52
N PRO A 133 -6.09 -7.90 17.27
CA PRO A 133 -5.35 -9.12 17.02
C PRO A 133 -3.85 -8.87 17.16
N GLN A 134 -3.25 -9.40 18.23
CA GLN A 134 -1.80 -9.57 18.31
C GLN A 134 -1.39 -10.69 17.36
N SER A 135 -0.46 -10.42 16.43
CA SER A 135 0.17 -11.48 15.64
C SER A 135 1.02 -12.35 16.58
N ASP A 136 0.70 -13.64 16.67
CA ASP A 136 1.59 -14.60 17.32
C ASP A 136 2.77 -14.92 16.37
N TYR A 137 3.87 -14.19 16.53
CA TYR A 137 5.08 -14.37 15.72
C TYR A 137 5.76 -15.72 15.96
N THR A 138 5.51 -16.39 17.10
CA THR A 138 6.20 -17.63 17.47
C THR A 138 5.76 -18.81 16.60
N GLN A 139 4.54 -18.76 16.04
CA GLN A 139 3.98 -19.82 15.21
C GLN A 139 4.08 -19.55 13.71
N ALA A 140 4.55 -18.37 13.30
CA ALA A 140 4.56 -17.94 11.91
C ALA A 140 5.56 -18.75 11.06
N LYS A 141 5.13 -19.21 9.89
CA LYS A 141 5.92 -20.00 8.93
C LYS A 141 6.23 -19.20 7.68
N THR A 142 7.25 -19.62 6.93
CA THR A 142 7.56 -19.03 5.62
C THR A 142 6.33 -19.06 4.71
N GLY A 143 5.98 -17.90 4.15
CA GLY A 143 4.80 -17.70 3.31
C GLY A 143 3.60 -17.11 4.06
N ASP A 144 3.57 -17.16 5.40
CA ASP A 144 2.50 -16.57 6.19
C ASP A 144 2.53 -15.04 6.09
N ILE A 145 1.39 -14.44 6.43
CA ILE A 145 1.24 -12.99 6.58
C ILE A 145 1.11 -12.66 8.06
N VAL A 146 2.03 -11.84 8.56
CA VAL A 146 1.97 -11.24 9.89
C VAL A 146 1.67 -9.74 9.76
N TRP A 147 1.18 -9.13 10.84
CA TRP A 147 0.65 -7.78 10.82
C TRP A 147 1.43 -6.90 11.78
N LEU A 148 2.00 -5.82 11.25
CA LEU A 148 2.81 -4.84 11.97
C LEU A 148 2.53 -3.45 11.42
N GLY A 149 2.61 -2.46 12.28
CA GLY A 149 2.56 -1.04 11.96
C GLY A 149 1.28 -0.32 12.33
N ASN A 150 1.29 1.00 12.14
CA ASN A 150 0.14 1.88 12.34
C ASN A 150 0.05 2.90 11.17
N PRO A 151 -0.88 2.72 10.20
CA PRO A 151 -1.91 1.70 10.16
C PRO A 151 -1.33 0.28 10.01
N LEU A 152 -2.10 -0.72 10.44
CA LEU A 152 -1.66 -2.11 10.43
C LEU A 152 -1.42 -2.62 9.00
N MET A 153 -0.21 -3.05 8.70
CA MET A 153 0.19 -3.47 7.36
C MET A 153 0.54 -4.96 7.30
N PRO A 154 0.24 -5.65 6.19
CA PRO A 154 0.61 -7.05 6.00
C PRO A 154 2.08 -7.18 5.58
N TRP A 155 2.79 -8.05 6.29
CA TRP A 155 4.16 -8.44 6.03
C TRP A 155 4.23 -9.93 5.73
N GLN A 156 4.87 -10.29 4.63
CA GLN A 156 5.10 -11.68 4.26
C GLN A 156 6.34 -12.22 4.97
N VAL A 157 6.22 -13.39 5.60
CA VAL A 157 7.35 -14.11 6.18
C VAL A 157 8.18 -14.75 5.07
N LEU A 158 9.43 -14.33 4.93
CA LEU A 158 10.37 -14.91 3.97
C LEU A 158 11.18 -16.07 4.58
N GLU A 159 11.57 -15.93 5.85
CA GLU A 159 12.38 -16.93 6.54
C GLU A 159 12.03 -16.94 8.03
N ASN A 160 11.92 -18.14 8.61
CA ASN A 160 11.85 -18.35 10.04
C ASN A 160 13.15 -19.03 10.46
N LYS A 161 13.96 -18.35 11.28
CA LYS A 161 15.23 -18.86 11.81
C LYS A 161 15.36 -18.52 13.29
N THR A 162 15.51 -19.56 14.10
CA THR A 162 15.97 -19.53 15.50
C THR A 162 15.57 -18.25 16.26
N GLY A 163 14.28 -18.13 16.59
CA GLY A 163 13.73 -17.02 17.38
C GLY A 163 13.52 -15.71 16.62
N ARG A 164 13.79 -15.67 15.31
CA ARG A 164 13.62 -14.47 14.46
C ARG A 164 12.90 -14.77 13.16
N LEU A 165 12.11 -13.80 12.71
CA LEU A 165 11.45 -13.82 11.41
C LEU A 165 12.09 -12.78 10.49
N LEU A 166 12.41 -13.18 9.26
CA LEU A 166 12.64 -12.26 8.17
C LEU A 166 11.30 -11.95 7.51
N LEU A 167 10.93 -10.68 7.52
CA LEU A 167 9.71 -10.17 6.94
C LEU A 167 10.01 -9.26 5.75
N ILE A 168 9.12 -9.25 4.77
CA ILE A 168 9.06 -8.23 3.73
C ILE A 168 7.65 -7.67 3.64
N SER A 169 7.54 -6.37 3.41
CA SER A 169 6.24 -5.75 3.12
C SER A 169 5.54 -6.49 1.98
N LYS A 170 4.25 -6.79 2.15
CA LYS A 170 3.46 -7.46 1.09
C LYS A 170 3.30 -6.55 -0.14
N TYR A 171 3.27 -5.25 0.10
CA TYR A 171 3.08 -4.21 -0.91
C TYR A 171 4.35 -3.36 -1.06
N VAL A 172 4.46 -2.71 -2.20
CA VAL A 172 5.35 -1.57 -2.42
C VAL A 172 4.73 -0.37 -1.69
N LEU A 173 5.44 0.12 -0.67
CA LEU A 173 4.86 1.03 0.32
C LEU A 173 4.95 2.51 -0.06
N ASP A 174 5.97 2.90 -0.82
CA ASP A 174 6.17 4.29 -1.27
C ASP A 174 7.01 4.32 -2.56
N CYS A 175 7.09 5.49 -3.19
CA CYS A 175 7.93 5.81 -4.33
C CYS A 175 9.11 6.67 -3.88
N LEU A 176 10.25 6.04 -3.65
CA LEU A 176 11.45 6.75 -3.21
C LEU A 176 12.57 6.52 -4.22
N PRO A 177 13.23 7.60 -4.70
CA PRO A 177 14.46 7.44 -5.47
C PRO A 177 15.51 6.76 -4.59
N TYR A 178 16.37 5.96 -5.21
CA TYR A 178 17.45 5.27 -4.49
C TYR A 178 18.43 6.28 -3.86
N GLU A 179 18.71 7.36 -4.61
CA GLU A 179 19.54 8.49 -4.20
C GLU A 179 18.88 9.80 -4.66
N ASP A 180 19.01 10.87 -3.87
CA ASP A 180 18.34 12.15 -4.19
C ASP A 180 19.00 12.89 -5.37
N PHE A 181 20.29 12.66 -5.59
CA PHE A 181 21.08 13.29 -6.65
C PHE A 181 22.06 12.29 -7.26
N TYR A 182 22.47 12.51 -8.51
CA TYR A 182 23.48 11.65 -9.13
C TYR A 182 24.78 11.64 -8.31
N LYS A 183 25.21 10.43 -7.92
CA LYS A 183 26.47 10.20 -7.23
C LYS A 183 27.10 8.89 -7.73
N ARG A 184 28.34 8.96 -8.21
CA ARG A 184 29.11 7.77 -8.58
C ARG A 184 29.33 6.87 -7.37
N ASN A 185 29.38 5.56 -7.58
CA ASN A 185 29.63 4.57 -6.54
C ASN A 185 28.62 4.68 -5.38
N THR A 186 27.34 4.85 -5.71
CA THR A 186 26.28 4.81 -4.70
C THR A 186 26.04 3.37 -4.27
N PHE A 187 26.23 3.08 -3.00
CA PHE A 187 25.91 1.78 -2.39
C PHE A 187 24.98 2.01 -1.20
N TRP A 188 24.28 0.94 -0.79
CA TRP A 188 23.26 0.97 0.25
C TRP A 188 23.64 1.84 1.47
N GLY A 189 24.83 1.61 2.05
CA GLY A 189 25.30 2.29 3.27
C GLY A 189 25.29 3.81 3.21
N GLN A 190 25.49 4.42 2.03
CA GLN A 190 25.52 5.87 1.84
C GLN A 190 24.25 6.45 1.21
N SER A 191 23.33 5.58 0.76
CA SER A 191 22.17 5.97 -0.02
C SER A 191 21.15 6.82 0.76
N SER A 192 20.51 7.78 0.09
CA SER A 192 19.39 8.52 0.68
C SER A 192 18.20 7.62 1.02
N ILE A 193 17.93 6.57 0.22
CA ILE A 193 16.83 5.63 0.51
C ILE A 193 17.02 4.90 1.85
N ARG A 194 18.24 4.46 2.18
CA ARG A 194 18.58 3.85 3.47
C ARG A 194 18.28 4.80 4.62
N LYS A 195 18.70 6.07 4.49
CA LYS A 195 18.49 7.10 5.53
C LYS A 195 17.01 7.38 5.74
N ARG A 196 16.21 7.48 4.68
CA ARG A 196 14.76 7.71 4.77
C ARG A 196 14.06 6.52 5.45
N LEU A 197 14.38 5.30 5.01
CA LEU A 197 13.81 4.07 5.57
C LEU A 197 14.10 3.91 7.07
N ASN A 198 15.33 4.19 7.50
CA ASN A 198 15.76 3.99 8.89
C ASN A 198 15.57 5.22 9.80
N ARG A 199 14.95 6.30 9.30
CA ARG A 199 14.58 7.48 10.09
C ARG A 199 13.05 7.59 10.17
N GLU A 200 12.51 8.63 9.53
CA GLU A 200 11.09 9.00 9.59
C GLU A 200 10.18 7.86 9.15
N TYR A 201 10.58 7.06 8.16
CA TYR A 201 9.73 6.00 7.64
C TYR A 201 9.50 4.88 8.66
N LEU A 202 10.54 4.52 9.42
CA LEU A 202 10.43 3.51 10.48
C LEU A 202 9.51 3.99 11.61
N SER A 203 9.70 5.21 12.10
CA SER A 203 8.90 5.78 13.19
C SER A 203 7.45 6.08 12.80
N ASN A 204 7.21 6.38 11.52
CA ASN A 204 5.86 6.65 11.02
C ASN A 204 5.09 5.36 10.72
N LEU A 205 5.79 4.28 10.34
CA LEU A 205 5.16 3.03 9.94
C LEU A 205 4.95 2.08 11.12
N LEU A 206 5.88 2.01 12.07
CA LEU A 206 5.85 1.10 13.21
C LEU A 206 5.64 1.84 14.52
N THR A 207 4.94 1.22 15.45
CA THR A 207 4.82 1.71 16.84
C THR A 207 6.15 1.54 17.60
N GLU A 208 6.33 2.26 18.71
CA GLU A 208 7.55 2.14 19.53
C GLU A 208 7.78 0.70 20.04
N GLU A 209 6.71 0.00 20.41
CA GLU A 209 6.73 -1.40 20.84
C GLU A 209 7.23 -2.33 19.71
N GLU A 210 6.73 -2.13 18.49
CA GLU A 210 7.16 -2.90 17.33
C GLU A 210 8.61 -2.57 16.93
N ILE A 211 9.00 -1.31 17.00
CA ILE A 211 10.38 -0.85 16.77
C ILE A 211 11.36 -1.52 17.76
N GLY A 212 10.90 -1.79 18.98
CA GLY A 212 11.64 -2.55 19.99
C GLY A 212 11.85 -4.03 19.63
N ARG A 213 10.97 -4.61 18.81
CA ARG A 213 11.10 -5.99 18.31
C ARG A 213 12.02 -6.10 17.09
N VAL A 214 12.19 -5.02 16.33
CA VAL A 214 13.02 -5.02 15.12
C VAL A 214 14.48 -5.20 15.48
N VAL A 215 15.08 -6.25 14.91
CA VAL A 215 16.49 -6.60 15.10
C VAL A 215 17.33 -5.83 14.06
N PRO A 216 18.25 -4.97 14.51
CA PRO A 216 19.13 -4.26 13.59
C PRO A 216 20.13 -5.21 12.94
N VAL A 217 20.47 -4.96 11.68
CA VAL A 217 21.44 -5.73 10.89
C VAL A 217 22.50 -4.82 10.27
N PHE A 218 23.71 -5.30 10.11
CA PHE A 218 24.75 -4.65 9.33
C PHE A 218 24.81 -5.24 7.93
N ILE A 219 24.82 -4.38 6.91
CA ILE A 219 24.95 -4.77 5.50
C ILE A 219 26.41 -4.57 5.06
N ASN A 220 27.09 -5.67 4.76
CA ASN A 220 28.45 -5.63 4.26
C ASN A 220 28.46 -5.17 2.79
N ARG A 221 29.25 -4.14 2.50
CA ARG A 221 29.37 -3.56 1.16
C ARG A 221 30.05 -4.49 0.16
N GLU A 222 31.03 -5.29 0.59
CA GLU A 222 31.91 -6.05 -0.30
C GLU A 222 31.20 -7.23 -0.96
N ASP A 223 30.34 -7.91 -0.21
CA ASP A 223 29.70 -9.16 -0.65
C ASP A 223 28.16 -9.13 -0.60
N ASP A 224 27.60 -8.00 -0.17
CA ASP A 224 26.18 -7.75 0.02
C ASP A 224 25.55 -8.70 1.07
N SER A 225 26.34 -9.20 2.02
CA SER A 225 25.87 -10.06 3.11
C SER A 225 25.25 -9.28 4.28
N LEU A 226 24.43 -9.98 5.07
CA LEU A 226 23.83 -9.47 6.31
C LEU A 226 24.54 -10.09 7.52
N SER A 227 24.85 -9.24 8.51
CA SER A 227 25.39 -9.63 9.81
C SER A 227 24.52 -9.08 10.94
N PHE A 228 24.38 -9.82 12.03
CA PHE A 228 23.80 -9.32 13.28
C PHE A 228 24.86 -8.69 14.20
N ASP A 229 26.14 -8.94 13.92
CA ASP A 229 27.26 -8.32 14.63
C ASP A 229 27.55 -6.97 13.99
N ILE A 230 27.13 -5.90 14.66
CA ILE A 230 27.29 -4.53 14.19
C ILE A 230 28.70 -4.05 14.54
N PRO A 231 29.51 -3.62 13.55
CA PRO A 231 30.84 -3.08 13.81
C PRO A 231 30.81 -1.88 14.76
N GLN A 232 31.87 -1.72 15.55
CA GLN A 232 31.98 -0.60 16.50
C GLN A 232 31.92 0.75 15.77
N GLY A 233 31.04 1.64 16.23
CA GLY A 233 30.84 2.97 15.64
C GLY A 233 29.85 3.00 14.46
N GLU A 234 29.38 1.84 13.99
CA GLU A 234 28.32 1.73 12.98
C GLU A 234 26.94 1.64 13.63
N THR A 235 25.91 2.02 12.87
CA THR A 235 24.50 1.85 13.25
C THR A 235 23.87 0.80 12.35
N GLY A 236 23.23 -0.20 12.95
CA GLY A 236 22.54 -1.25 12.19
C GLY A 236 21.24 -0.75 11.56
N ASP A 237 20.91 -1.33 10.43
CA ASP A 237 19.68 -1.10 9.68
C ASP A 237 18.53 -1.91 10.27
N LYS A 238 17.41 -1.25 10.56
CA LYS A 238 16.16 -1.88 10.97
C LYS A 238 15.29 -2.21 9.75
N PHE A 239 15.21 -1.28 8.80
CA PHE A 239 14.68 -1.54 7.47
C PHE A 239 15.79 -1.61 6.44
N PHE A 240 15.69 -2.61 5.56
CA PHE A 240 16.58 -2.78 4.43
C PHE A 240 15.82 -3.26 3.19
N LEU A 241 16.48 -3.23 2.02
CA LEU A 241 15.97 -3.84 0.79
C LEU A 241 16.63 -5.20 0.57
N LEU A 242 15.95 -6.11 -0.12
CA LEU A 242 16.58 -7.38 -0.48
C LEU A 242 17.73 -7.17 -1.49
N SER A 243 18.75 -8.00 -1.38
CA SER A 243 19.76 -8.19 -2.43
C SER A 243 19.19 -9.01 -3.61
N VAL A 244 19.90 -9.02 -4.74
CA VAL A 244 19.62 -9.91 -5.88
C VAL A 244 19.68 -11.37 -5.46
N LYS A 245 20.66 -11.74 -4.62
CA LYS A 245 20.82 -13.11 -4.10
C LYS A 245 19.62 -13.51 -3.24
N GLU A 246 19.19 -12.63 -2.34
CA GLU A 246 18.03 -12.87 -1.47
C GLU A 246 16.72 -12.89 -2.26
N ALA A 247 16.51 -11.96 -3.20
CA ALA A 247 15.31 -11.95 -4.03
C ALA A 247 15.17 -13.23 -4.85
N LYS A 248 16.27 -13.76 -5.41
CA LYS A 248 16.28 -15.06 -6.11
C LYS A 248 16.06 -16.24 -5.16
N ARG A 249 16.62 -16.16 -3.94
CA ARG A 249 16.50 -17.23 -2.92
C ARG A 249 15.08 -17.37 -2.38
N TYR A 250 14.46 -16.25 -2.01
CA TYR A 250 13.16 -16.24 -1.33
C TYR A 250 11.97 -16.30 -2.28
N PHE A 251 12.14 -15.85 -3.53
CA PHE A 251 11.10 -15.91 -4.54
C PHE A 251 11.51 -16.82 -5.68
N ARG A 252 10.92 -18.01 -5.72
CA ARG A 252 11.27 -19.09 -6.67
C ARG A 252 10.98 -18.76 -8.14
N ASP A 253 10.13 -17.77 -8.41
CA ASP A 253 9.74 -17.38 -9.75
C ASP A 253 9.40 -15.88 -9.84
N ASN A 254 9.29 -15.37 -11.07
CA ASN A 254 8.99 -13.98 -11.36
C ASN A 254 7.65 -13.56 -10.75
N ARG A 255 6.61 -14.39 -10.88
CA ARG A 255 5.27 -14.05 -10.38
C ARG A 255 5.30 -13.78 -8.88
N ARG A 256 6.05 -14.55 -8.09
CA ARG A 256 6.21 -14.33 -6.65
C ARG A 256 7.03 -13.09 -6.28
N ARG A 257 7.86 -12.58 -7.21
CA ARG A 257 8.62 -11.32 -7.04
C ARG A 257 7.80 -10.07 -7.35
N THR A 258 6.68 -10.21 -8.04
CA THR A 258 5.74 -9.09 -8.25
C THR A 258 5.16 -8.62 -6.92
N ALA A 259 4.95 -7.30 -6.78
CA ALA A 259 4.41 -6.70 -5.57
C ALA A 259 3.40 -5.60 -5.94
N PRO A 260 2.19 -5.59 -5.35
CA PRO A 260 1.22 -4.54 -5.62
C PRO A 260 1.62 -3.25 -4.89
N VAL A 261 1.17 -2.09 -5.37
CA VAL A 261 1.38 -0.80 -4.69
C VAL A 261 0.35 -0.58 -3.60
N VAL A 262 0.77 -0.02 -2.45
CA VAL A 262 -0.17 0.51 -1.45
C VAL A 262 -0.88 1.71 -2.05
N LYS A 263 -2.21 1.63 -2.22
CA LYS A 263 -2.98 2.71 -2.87
C LYS A 263 -3.07 4.04 -2.11
N TYR A 264 -2.60 4.12 -0.86
CA TYR A 264 -2.37 5.40 -0.18
C TYR A 264 -1.11 6.14 -0.68
N ALA A 265 -0.18 5.44 -1.33
CA ALA A 265 0.97 6.03 -2.00
C ALA A 265 0.58 6.58 -3.39
N THR A 266 -0.42 7.46 -3.45
CA THR A 266 -0.62 8.31 -4.63
C THR A 266 0.40 9.44 -4.60
N ARG A 267 1.67 9.11 -4.82
CA ARG A 267 2.57 9.98 -5.58
C ARG A 267 2.43 9.56 -7.02
N SER A 268 2.01 10.50 -7.87
CA SER A 268 1.66 10.34 -9.29
C SER A 268 2.82 9.90 -10.22
N MET A 269 3.83 9.22 -9.69
CA MET A 269 5.09 8.95 -10.36
C MET A 269 5.46 7.45 -10.35
N LEU A 270 4.85 6.53 -9.61
CA LEU A 270 5.25 5.10 -9.73
C LEU A 270 4.96 4.53 -11.12
N TRP A 271 5.95 3.92 -11.75
CA TRP A 271 5.70 3.09 -12.93
C TRP A 271 5.11 1.78 -12.46
N THR A 272 3.85 1.60 -12.84
CA THR A 272 3.12 0.37 -12.60
C THR A 272 2.85 -0.29 -13.93
N VAL A 273 3.02 -1.61 -13.97
CA VAL A 273 2.66 -2.40 -15.14
C VAL A 273 1.19 -2.80 -14.99
N PHE A 274 0.37 -2.42 -15.97
CA PHE A 274 -1.09 -2.58 -16.00
C PHE A 274 -1.83 -2.03 -14.76
N ASP A 275 -1.34 -0.96 -14.12
CA ASP A 275 -1.90 -0.38 -12.89
C ASP A 275 -1.98 -1.36 -11.69
N LYS A 276 -1.15 -2.42 -11.70
CA LYS A 276 -1.23 -3.52 -10.72
C LYS A 276 0.06 -3.82 -9.96
N TRP A 277 1.21 -3.81 -10.64
CA TRP A 277 2.49 -4.20 -10.06
C TRP A 277 3.50 -3.07 -10.19
N ALA A 278 4.12 -2.66 -9.08
CA ALA A 278 5.18 -1.66 -9.13
C ALA A 278 6.55 -2.31 -9.34
N HIS A 279 7.41 -1.55 -9.99
CA HIS A 279 8.83 -1.83 -9.95
C HIS A 279 9.36 -1.49 -8.56
N TRP A 280 10.30 -2.27 -8.03
CA TRP A 280 10.86 -2.02 -6.69
C TRP A 280 12.36 -2.28 -6.61
N TRP A 281 13.05 -1.47 -5.80
CA TRP A 281 14.51 -1.47 -5.68
C TRP A 281 15.07 -2.69 -4.96
N LEU A 282 16.27 -3.11 -5.37
CA LEU A 282 17.14 -4.03 -4.64
C LEU A 282 18.37 -3.28 -4.13
N ARG A 283 18.98 -3.74 -3.02
CA ARG A 283 20.16 -3.06 -2.43
C ARG A 283 21.49 -3.38 -3.12
N THR A 284 21.54 -4.48 -3.89
CA THR A 284 22.77 -4.92 -4.55
C THR A 284 23.26 -3.83 -5.51
N PRO A 285 24.52 -3.38 -5.38
CA PRO A 285 25.11 -2.48 -6.36
C PRO A 285 25.29 -3.22 -7.69
N GLY A 286 25.12 -2.50 -8.80
CA GLY A 286 25.33 -3.02 -10.15
C GLY A 286 26.81 -3.10 -10.55
N GLU A 287 27.06 -3.76 -11.66
CA GLU A 287 28.40 -4.19 -12.10
C GLU A 287 29.26 -3.05 -12.70
N LEU A 288 28.63 -2.00 -13.21
CA LEU A 288 29.27 -0.76 -13.65
C LEU A 288 29.05 0.32 -12.56
N ASP A 289 29.96 1.29 -12.42
CA ASP A 289 30.12 2.32 -11.34
C ASP A 289 28.88 3.17 -10.95
N ALA A 290 27.71 2.81 -11.47
CA ALA A 290 26.45 3.51 -11.42
C ALA A 290 25.22 2.59 -11.46
N ASP A 291 25.32 1.29 -11.75
CA ASP A 291 24.14 0.47 -12.02
C ASP A 291 23.39 0.10 -10.72
N MET A 292 22.06 0.18 -10.69
CA MET A 292 21.22 -0.30 -9.58
C MET A 292 20.31 -1.43 -10.05
N PHE A 293 20.12 -2.45 -9.21
CA PHE A 293 19.18 -3.53 -9.49
C PHE A 293 17.77 -3.21 -8.99
N TYR A 294 16.78 -3.63 -9.76
CA TYR A 294 15.37 -3.52 -9.41
C TYR A 294 14.59 -4.72 -9.96
N VAL A 295 13.37 -4.89 -9.48
CA VAL A 295 12.42 -5.86 -9.99
C VAL A 295 11.41 -5.17 -10.89
N ARG A 296 11.22 -5.67 -12.12
CA ARG A 296 10.17 -5.28 -13.07
C ARG A 296 9.42 -6.52 -13.51
N ASP A 297 8.12 -6.58 -13.29
CA ASP A 297 7.29 -7.75 -13.62
C ASP A 297 7.81 -9.06 -13.05
N GLY A 298 8.53 -8.97 -11.93
CA GLY A 298 9.17 -10.10 -11.30
C GLY A 298 10.52 -10.50 -11.89
N GLU A 299 10.97 -9.88 -12.97
CA GLU A 299 12.32 -10.00 -13.51
C GLU A 299 13.28 -9.05 -12.80
N ILE A 300 14.52 -9.50 -12.59
CA ILE A 300 15.58 -8.64 -12.05
C ILE A 300 16.29 -7.97 -13.21
N MET A 301 16.29 -6.65 -13.19
CA MET A 301 16.88 -5.78 -14.19
C MET A 301 17.93 -4.87 -13.54
N SER A 302 18.89 -4.37 -14.31
CA SER A 302 19.77 -3.27 -13.90
C SER A 302 19.43 -2.00 -14.68
N ILE A 303 19.69 -0.84 -14.06
CA ILE A 303 19.63 0.48 -14.71
C ILE A 303 20.85 1.29 -14.32
N ASN A 304 21.47 1.96 -15.29
CA ASN A 304 22.63 2.79 -15.06
C ASN A 304 22.25 4.14 -14.45
N SER A 305 22.81 4.48 -13.28
CA SER A 305 22.54 5.76 -12.61
C SER A 305 23.02 6.98 -13.38
N THR A 306 23.82 6.84 -14.45
CA THR A 306 24.20 7.94 -15.35
C THR A 306 23.05 8.41 -16.27
N VAL A 307 21.93 7.67 -16.35
CA VAL A 307 20.77 8.08 -17.16
C VAL A 307 20.00 9.19 -16.43
N GLN A 308 20.57 10.38 -16.37
CA GLN A 308 19.96 11.56 -15.76
C GLN A 308 18.60 11.85 -16.44
N GLY A 309 17.50 11.77 -15.68
CA GLY A 309 16.14 11.99 -16.19
C GLY A 309 15.06 11.32 -15.33
N SER A 310 13.80 11.56 -15.68
CA SER A 310 12.58 11.17 -14.95
C SER A 310 12.47 9.69 -14.56
N TYR A 311 13.30 8.80 -15.08
CA TYR A 311 13.23 7.34 -14.87
C TYR A 311 13.44 6.88 -13.43
N PHE A 312 14.16 7.62 -12.57
CA PHE A 312 14.44 7.20 -11.18
C PHE A 312 13.31 7.48 -10.18
N GLU A 313 12.35 8.33 -10.55
CA GLU A 313 11.26 8.79 -9.69
C GLU A 313 10.06 7.82 -9.68
N HIS A 314 10.30 6.60 -10.17
CA HIS A 314 9.27 5.70 -10.66
C HIS A 314 9.31 4.30 -10.03
N PHE A 315 10.30 4.05 -9.19
CA PHE A 315 10.51 2.79 -8.51
C PHE A 315 10.11 2.92 -7.05
N GLY A 316 9.45 1.88 -6.56
CA GLY A 316 8.97 1.86 -5.20
C GLY A 316 9.87 1.11 -4.25
N VAL A 317 9.55 1.26 -2.97
CA VAL A 317 10.27 0.63 -1.87
C VAL A 317 9.46 -0.51 -1.28
N ARG A 318 10.15 -1.63 -1.09
CA ARG A 318 9.60 -2.83 -0.48
C ARG A 318 10.51 -3.24 0.68
N PRO A 319 10.39 -2.55 1.85
CA PRO A 319 11.28 -2.80 2.97
C PRO A 319 11.11 -4.22 3.51
N ALA A 320 12.23 -4.74 3.99
CA ALA A 320 12.37 -5.96 4.75
C ALA A 320 12.96 -5.65 6.13
N MET A 321 12.67 -6.51 7.11
CA MET A 321 13.19 -6.41 8.47
C MET A 321 13.30 -7.78 9.12
N TYR A 322 14.18 -7.87 10.12
CA TYR A 322 14.14 -8.96 11.09
C TYR A 322 13.38 -8.53 12.34
N ILE A 323 12.54 -9.41 12.87
CA ILE A 323 11.92 -9.21 14.19
C ILE A 323 12.26 -10.39 15.11
N ASN A 324 12.37 -10.12 16.41
CA ASN A 324 12.35 -11.17 17.42
C ASN A 324 10.90 -11.69 17.57
N MET A 325 10.75 -13.02 17.61
CA MET A 325 9.44 -13.66 17.80
C MET A 325 8.90 -13.41 19.21
N GLU A 326 9.79 -13.43 20.19
CA GLU A 326 9.48 -13.21 21.60
C GLU A 326 9.71 -11.75 21.99
N GLN A 327 8.81 -11.24 22.82
CA GLN A 327 8.98 -9.94 23.48
C GLN A 327 9.85 -10.17 24.71
N LYS A 328 10.97 -9.43 24.84
CA LYS A 328 11.74 -9.44 26.08
C LYS A 328 11.12 -8.53 27.12
#